data_AF-A0A8S4EQS4-F1
#
_entry.id   AF-A0A8S4EQS4-F1
#
_cell.length_a   1.000
_cell.length_b   1.000
_cell.length_c   1.000
_cell.angle_alpha   90.00
_cell.angle_beta   90.00
_cell.angle_gamma   90.00
#
_symmetry.space_group_name_H-M   'P 1'
#
loop_
_entity.id
_entity.type
_entity.pdbx_description
1 polymer ?
#
loop_
_entity_poly.entity_id
_entity_poly.type
_entity_poly.pdbx_seq_one_letter_code
_entity_poly.pdbx_strand_id
1 'polypeptide(L)'
;MRLNIRLLAAVKQNFFITTPIFYVNAAPHIGHLYTALVADAVQRFEKLVHPDINVVFTTGTDEHGTKIQQAAAKANLPLPEYCTKISQEYKDLFKEYNIGYTDFVRTTEERHKTAVRHFWNKLKEDDYIYKASYAGWYSVNDEAFVPDTHVKDQNRDGEMVKVSLESGHTVEWTEETNYMFRLSAFKTHLQRWLKSDGLITPHKFQKQLQDMVAGDAYLPDISVSRPSSRVHWAIRVPDDDTQSIYVWLDALVNYLTAGGYPRPPAPLHPPDLHVLGKDILKFHGIYWPAFLMAIKWHPPRAILCHGHWTVDGAKMSKSLHNVVSPRDSEVGSEGLRYFLLSEHTLHSDANYSTTKLINTVNASLADTLGNLVSRCSGPALNPRGELPPPPPAPPAPARPLIDAVTALPEKCHHFYSNYQFYKAVDSVIEVLHMANLYFEEQKPWELRKRIECQKDLDDILHITMETLRVCGIILQPIIPELSAKLLDKLSVPKDERTWEHCEKMSWLETGAIREMRHIQSGKFVLFQRVYTDKDKKTAKEKKANV
;
A
#
# COMPACT_ATOMS: atom_id res chain seq x y z
N MET A 1 20.29 27.05 -9.28
CA MET A 1 20.05 25.66 -8.83
C MET A 1 18.65 25.12 -9.16
N ARG A 2 17.77 25.84 -9.91
CA ARG A 2 16.45 25.34 -10.36
C ARG A 2 16.46 24.67 -11.75
N LEU A 3 17.52 24.85 -12.54
CA LEU A 3 17.61 24.34 -13.92
C LEU A 3 18.07 22.87 -14.00
N ASN A 4 18.86 22.38 -13.03
CA ASN A 4 19.43 21.03 -13.06
C ASN A 4 18.47 19.92 -12.57
N ILE A 5 17.36 20.26 -11.90
CA ILE A 5 16.35 19.26 -11.48
C ILE A 5 15.41 18.92 -12.64
N ARG A 6 15.08 19.88 -13.51
CA ARG A 6 14.26 19.64 -14.71
C ARG A 6 14.97 18.81 -15.78
N LEU A 7 16.30 18.88 -15.88
CA LEU A 7 17.08 18.08 -16.82
C LEU A 7 17.27 16.62 -16.37
N LEU A 8 17.19 16.33 -15.06
CA LEU A 8 17.12 14.95 -14.54
C LEU A 8 15.70 14.38 -14.54
N ALA A 9 14.67 15.24 -14.56
CA ALA A 9 13.28 14.84 -14.78
C ALA A 9 13.00 14.40 -16.24
N ALA A 10 13.92 14.71 -17.16
CA ALA A 10 13.88 14.15 -18.51
C ALA A 10 14.40 12.70 -18.49
N VAL A 11 13.50 11.77 -18.85
CA VAL A 11 13.72 10.34 -19.17
C VAL A 11 13.63 9.33 -18.02
N LYS A 12 12.74 9.51 -17.03
CA LYS A 12 12.15 8.34 -16.36
C LYS A 12 10.93 7.85 -17.16
N GLN A 13 11.17 7.06 -18.22
CA GLN A 13 10.07 6.56 -19.05
C GLN A 13 9.21 5.51 -18.34
N ASN A 14 9.80 4.75 -17.40
CA ASN A 14 9.12 3.71 -16.66
C ASN A 14 9.29 3.89 -15.15
N PHE A 15 8.25 3.58 -14.38
CA PHE A 15 8.30 3.39 -12.94
C PHE A 15 7.79 1.99 -12.60
N PHE A 16 8.66 1.13 -12.05
CA PHE A 16 8.28 -0.24 -11.69
C PHE A 16 8.14 -0.40 -10.17
N ILE A 17 6.91 -0.60 -9.71
CA ILE A 17 6.57 -0.81 -8.30
C ILE A 17 5.96 -2.18 -8.08
N THR A 18 6.23 -2.80 -6.93
CA THR A 18 5.65 -4.09 -6.56
C THR A 18 5.08 -4.07 -5.15
N THR A 19 4.04 -4.87 -4.92
CA THR A 19 3.73 -5.41 -3.59
C THR A 19 4.43 -6.77 -3.45
N PRO A 20 4.36 -7.43 -2.28
CA PRO A 20 4.58 -8.86 -2.20
C PRO A 20 3.47 -9.60 -2.96
N ILE A 21 3.69 -10.89 -3.19
CA ILE A 21 2.62 -11.81 -3.53
C ILE A 21 2.07 -12.44 -2.24
N PHE A 22 0.75 -12.55 -2.12
CA PHE A 22 0.08 -12.91 -0.88
C PHE A 22 -0.22 -14.42 -0.81
N TYR A 23 0.04 -15.03 0.34
CA TYR A 23 -0.26 -16.45 0.55
C TYR A 23 -1.77 -16.73 0.42
N VAL A 24 -2.12 -17.78 -0.34
CA VAL A 24 -3.51 -18.19 -0.58
C VAL A 24 -4.07 -19.16 0.47
N ASN A 25 -3.48 -19.24 1.66
CA ASN A 25 -3.98 -20.09 2.75
C ASN A 25 -5.24 -19.50 3.45
N ALA A 26 -5.66 -18.30 3.06
CA ALA A 26 -6.77 -17.55 3.64
C ALA A 26 -7.35 -16.55 2.64
N ALA A 27 -8.60 -16.17 2.88
CA ALA A 27 -9.20 -14.99 2.27
C ALA A 27 -8.40 -13.72 2.64
N PRO A 28 -8.39 -12.68 1.78
CA PRO A 28 -7.67 -11.44 2.04
C PRO A 28 -8.27 -10.64 3.21
N HIS A 29 -7.40 -9.94 3.96
CA HIS A 29 -7.77 -9.10 5.10
C HIS A 29 -7.15 -7.69 4.99
N ILE A 30 -7.46 -6.77 5.91
CA ILE A 30 -6.99 -5.37 5.87
C ILE A 30 -5.46 -5.22 5.74
N GLY A 31 -4.67 -6.14 6.29
CA GLY A 31 -3.21 -6.12 6.12
C GLY A 31 -2.76 -6.24 4.66
N HIS A 32 -3.35 -7.15 3.88
CA HIS A 32 -3.04 -7.30 2.46
C HIS A 32 -3.52 -6.09 1.65
N LEU A 33 -4.73 -5.62 1.96
CA LEU A 33 -5.29 -4.41 1.34
C LEU A 33 -4.39 -3.20 1.61
N TYR A 34 -3.90 -3.01 2.84
CA TYR A 34 -3.05 -1.89 3.18
C TYR A 34 -1.75 -1.86 2.36
N THR A 35 -1.06 -2.99 2.22
CA THR A 35 0.15 -3.07 1.38
C THR A 35 -0.17 -2.69 -0.08
N ALA A 36 -1.30 -3.18 -0.62
CA ALA A 36 -1.74 -2.83 -1.96
C ALA A 36 -2.10 -1.34 -2.10
N LEU A 37 -2.74 -0.74 -1.08
CA LEU A 37 -3.10 0.67 -1.05
C LEU A 37 -1.89 1.59 -0.98
N VAL A 38 -0.85 1.21 -0.22
CA VAL A 38 0.40 1.97 -0.17
C VAL A 38 1.04 2.01 -1.56
N ALA A 39 1.18 0.86 -2.22
CA ALA A 39 1.72 0.81 -3.59
C ALA A 39 0.85 1.57 -4.59
N ASP A 40 -0.48 1.48 -4.47
CA ASP A 40 -1.43 2.19 -5.31
C ASP A 40 -1.38 3.72 -5.08
N ALA A 41 -1.19 4.18 -3.85
CA ALA A 41 -1.03 5.60 -3.56
C ALA A 41 0.28 6.14 -4.16
N VAL A 42 1.38 5.38 -4.08
CA VAL A 42 2.64 5.77 -4.73
C VAL A 42 2.48 5.86 -6.24
N GLN A 43 1.96 4.82 -6.90
CA GLN A 43 1.84 4.86 -8.37
C GLN A 43 0.89 5.95 -8.87
N ARG A 44 -0.19 6.24 -8.11
CA ARG A 44 -1.09 7.34 -8.42
C ARG A 44 -0.42 8.69 -8.25
N PHE A 45 0.40 8.87 -7.22
CA PHE A 45 1.18 10.10 -7.04
C PHE A 45 2.22 10.28 -8.16
N GLU A 46 2.95 9.23 -8.54
CA GLU A 46 3.90 9.28 -9.65
C GLU A 46 3.22 9.68 -10.97
N LYS A 47 2.06 9.09 -11.30
CA LYS A 47 1.27 9.52 -12.48
C LYS A 47 0.72 10.93 -12.36
N LEU A 48 0.37 11.35 -11.15
CA LEU A 48 -0.17 12.68 -10.90
C LEU A 48 0.89 13.76 -11.17
N VAL A 49 2.13 13.52 -10.75
CA VAL A 49 3.29 14.41 -10.98
C VAL A 49 3.86 14.27 -12.40
N HIS A 50 3.85 13.04 -12.95
CA HIS A 50 4.39 12.71 -14.26
C HIS A 50 3.33 12.00 -15.13
N PRO A 51 2.41 12.74 -15.77
CA PRO A 51 1.30 12.15 -16.53
C PRO A 51 1.71 11.18 -17.64
N ASP A 52 2.89 11.40 -18.23
CA ASP A 52 3.42 10.60 -19.34
C ASP A 52 4.26 9.39 -18.88
N ILE A 53 4.42 9.16 -17.57
CA ILE A 53 5.21 8.04 -17.06
C ILE A 53 4.46 6.71 -17.26
N ASN A 54 5.15 5.71 -17.81
CA ASN A 54 4.61 4.36 -17.84
C ASN A 54 4.84 3.69 -16.49
N VAL A 55 3.79 3.52 -15.70
CA VAL A 55 3.89 2.77 -14.43
C VAL A 55 3.56 1.31 -14.65
N VAL A 56 4.49 0.45 -14.26
CA VAL A 56 4.24 -0.99 -14.08
C VAL A 56 4.05 -1.23 -12.60
N PHE A 57 2.88 -1.71 -12.22
CA PHE A 57 2.55 -2.07 -10.84
C PHE A 57 2.18 -3.55 -10.78
N THR A 58 3.04 -4.38 -10.19
CA THR A 58 2.77 -5.81 -10.02
C THR A 58 2.34 -6.16 -8.60
N THR A 59 1.36 -7.04 -8.51
CA THR A 59 0.92 -7.71 -7.29
C THR A 59 0.68 -9.19 -7.59
N GLY A 60 0.13 -9.97 -6.66
CA GLY A 60 -0.20 -11.36 -6.95
C GLY A 60 -0.37 -12.27 -5.74
N THR A 61 -0.27 -13.56 -5.99
CA THR A 61 -0.50 -14.61 -5.00
C THR A 61 0.58 -15.67 -5.00
N ASP A 62 1.01 -16.03 -3.79
CA ASP A 62 1.88 -17.16 -3.52
C ASP A 62 1.02 -18.41 -3.26
N GLU A 63 1.12 -19.36 -4.17
CA GLU A 63 0.21 -20.49 -4.29
C GLU A 63 0.83 -21.85 -3.97
N HIS A 64 2.11 -21.91 -3.58
CA HIS A 64 2.81 -23.16 -3.29
C HIS A 64 3.14 -23.34 -1.80
N GLY A 65 3.40 -24.58 -1.38
CA GLY A 65 3.87 -24.91 -0.04
C GLY A 65 2.83 -25.59 0.87
N THR A 66 3.30 -26.07 2.02
CA THR A 66 2.53 -26.94 2.92
C THR A 66 1.31 -26.28 3.54
N LYS A 67 1.40 -24.98 3.86
CA LYS A 67 0.25 -24.22 4.38
C LYS A 67 -0.93 -24.20 3.41
N ILE A 68 -0.66 -24.19 2.10
CA ILE A 68 -1.69 -24.18 1.07
C ILE A 68 -2.31 -25.58 0.94
N GLN A 69 -1.48 -26.63 1.00
CA GLN A 69 -1.94 -28.03 1.02
C GLN A 69 -2.91 -28.29 2.18
N GLN A 70 -2.52 -27.87 3.38
CA GLN A 70 -3.34 -28.02 4.58
C GLN A 70 -4.65 -27.22 4.49
N ALA A 71 -4.60 -25.99 3.95
CA ALA A 71 -5.78 -25.15 3.80
C ALA A 71 -6.76 -25.69 2.76
N ALA A 72 -6.26 -26.19 1.62
CA ALA A 72 -7.06 -26.84 0.59
C ALA A 72 -7.72 -28.13 1.10
N ALA A 73 -6.96 -28.97 1.82
CA ALA A 73 -7.49 -30.17 2.45
C ALA A 73 -8.59 -29.84 3.48
N LYS A 74 -8.37 -28.83 4.34
CA LYS A 74 -9.40 -28.37 5.29
C LYS A 74 -10.65 -27.82 4.60
N ALA A 75 -10.50 -27.23 3.42
CA ALA A 75 -11.61 -26.74 2.60
C ALA A 75 -12.27 -27.83 1.75
N ASN A 76 -11.77 -29.07 1.77
CA ASN A 76 -12.19 -30.18 0.91
C ASN A 76 -12.20 -29.81 -0.60
N LEU A 77 -11.18 -29.07 -1.05
CA LEU A 77 -11.03 -28.67 -2.44
C LEU A 77 -9.71 -29.16 -3.03
N PRO A 78 -9.67 -29.57 -4.31
CA PRO A 78 -8.43 -29.80 -5.03
C PRO A 78 -7.53 -28.55 -4.99
N LEU A 79 -6.22 -28.76 -4.83
CA LEU A 79 -5.22 -27.69 -4.74
C LEU A 79 -5.33 -26.63 -5.86
N PRO A 80 -5.38 -26.99 -7.16
CA PRO A 80 -5.54 -26.00 -8.23
C PRO A 80 -6.82 -25.16 -8.11
N GLU A 81 -7.92 -25.78 -7.69
CA GLU A 81 -9.22 -25.13 -7.52
C GLU A 81 -9.22 -24.20 -6.31
N TYR A 82 -8.65 -24.66 -5.18
CA TYR A 82 -8.48 -23.85 -3.98
C TYR A 82 -7.65 -22.60 -4.24
N CYS A 83 -6.46 -22.76 -4.85
CA CYS A 83 -5.61 -21.63 -5.22
C CYS A 83 -6.32 -20.66 -6.16
N THR A 84 -7.01 -21.17 -7.20
CA THR A 84 -7.75 -20.33 -8.15
C THR A 84 -8.87 -19.55 -7.47
N LYS A 85 -9.62 -20.19 -6.57
CA LYS A 85 -10.68 -19.53 -5.79
C LYS A 85 -10.13 -18.38 -4.95
N ILE A 86 -9.12 -18.65 -4.11
CA ILE A 86 -8.59 -17.63 -3.20
C ILE A 86 -7.90 -16.50 -3.98
N SER A 87 -7.16 -16.82 -5.05
CA SER A 87 -6.57 -15.78 -5.91
C SER A 87 -7.61 -14.90 -6.59
N GLN A 88 -8.78 -15.45 -6.94
CA GLN A 88 -9.90 -14.66 -7.41
C GLN A 88 -10.45 -13.73 -6.32
N GLU A 89 -10.54 -14.18 -5.06
CA GLU A 89 -10.97 -13.32 -3.94
C GLU A 89 -10.05 -12.10 -3.75
N TYR A 90 -8.73 -12.25 -3.95
CA TYR A 90 -7.78 -11.12 -3.96
C TYR A 90 -8.02 -10.17 -5.15
N LYS A 91 -8.20 -10.70 -6.36
CA LYS A 91 -8.48 -9.90 -7.55
C LYS A 91 -9.77 -9.10 -7.40
N ASP A 92 -10.82 -9.73 -6.89
CA ASP A 92 -12.12 -9.11 -6.63
C ASP A 92 -11.99 -8.01 -5.60
N LEU A 93 -11.30 -8.28 -4.48
CA LEU A 93 -11.05 -7.26 -3.45
C LEU A 93 -10.28 -6.06 -4.03
N PHE A 94 -9.21 -6.30 -4.79
CA PHE A 94 -8.43 -5.22 -5.37
C PHE A 94 -9.21 -4.42 -6.42
N LYS A 95 -10.14 -5.05 -7.13
CA LYS A 95 -11.09 -4.36 -8.01
C LYS A 95 -12.09 -3.51 -7.22
N GLU A 96 -12.69 -4.06 -6.17
CA GLU A 96 -13.64 -3.35 -5.27
C GLU A 96 -13.00 -2.10 -4.65
N TYR A 97 -11.70 -2.17 -4.36
CA TYR A 97 -10.92 -1.07 -3.76
C TYR A 97 -10.17 -0.21 -4.77
N ASN A 98 -10.42 -0.38 -6.07
CA ASN A 98 -9.81 0.40 -7.15
C ASN A 98 -8.26 0.44 -7.05
N ILE A 99 -7.63 -0.72 -6.84
CA ILE A 99 -6.18 -0.87 -6.89
C ILE A 99 -5.74 -0.93 -8.35
N GLY A 100 -4.93 0.02 -8.79
CA GLY A 100 -4.53 0.18 -10.19
C GLY A 100 -3.31 -0.65 -10.62
N TYR A 101 -3.24 -1.93 -10.23
CA TYR A 101 -2.14 -2.82 -10.66
C TYR A 101 -2.23 -3.14 -12.16
N THR A 102 -1.09 -3.36 -12.80
CA THR A 102 -0.97 -3.68 -14.23
C THR A 102 -0.69 -5.16 -14.49
N ASP A 103 -0.15 -5.89 -13.52
CA ASP A 103 0.05 -7.33 -13.58
C ASP A 103 -0.32 -7.99 -12.24
N PHE A 104 -0.89 -9.20 -12.32
CA PHE A 104 -1.22 -10.04 -11.17
C PHE A 104 -0.58 -11.41 -11.38
N VAL A 105 0.56 -11.63 -10.73
CA VAL A 105 1.33 -12.87 -10.86
C VAL A 105 0.75 -13.95 -9.94
N ARG A 106 0.52 -15.15 -10.49
CA ARG A 106 0.24 -16.35 -9.69
C ARG A 106 1.42 -17.29 -9.80
N THR A 107 1.96 -17.81 -8.70
CA THR A 107 3.13 -18.70 -8.77
C THR A 107 2.84 -20.03 -9.47
N THR A 108 1.57 -20.40 -9.63
CA THR A 108 1.15 -21.59 -10.40
C THR A 108 1.21 -21.39 -11.92
N GLU A 109 1.38 -20.17 -12.44
CA GLU A 109 1.43 -19.89 -13.88
C GLU A 109 2.70 -20.45 -14.54
N GLU A 110 2.57 -20.94 -15.78
CA GLU A 110 3.70 -21.55 -16.49
C GLU A 110 4.81 -20.53 -16.82
N ARG A 111 4.45 -19.26 -17.05
CA ARG A 111 5.44 -18.18 -17.21
C ARG A 111 6.35 -18.05 -15.99
N HIS A 112 5.77 -18.20 -14.79
CA HIS A 112 6.51 -18.11 -13.53
C HIS A 112 7.32 -19.37 -13.28
N LYS A 113 6.74 -20.56 -13.49
CA LYS A 113 7.47 -21.83 -13.38
C LYS A 113 8.68 -21.88 -14.30
N THR A 114 8.56 -21.36 -15.52
CA THR A 114 9.66 -21.24 -16.47
C THR A 114 10.76 -20.32 -15.94
N ALA A 115 10.39 -19.16 -15.40
CA ALA A 115 11.31 -18.23 -14.74
C ALA A 115 12.05 -18.89 -13.56
N VAL A 116 11.33 -19.56 -12.66
CA VAL A 116 11.93 -20.22 -11.49
C VAL A 116 12.89 -21.34 -11.90
N ARG A 117 12.52 -22.20 -12.85
CA ARG A 117 13.41 -23.27 -13.36
C ARG A 117 14.68 -22.69 -14.00
N HIS A 118 14.55 -21.61 -14.78
CA HIS A 118 15.69 -20.95 -15.37
C HIS A 118 16.60 -20.31 -14.30
N PHE A 119 16.01 -19.66 -13.31
CA PHE A 119 16.72 -19.06 -12.18
C PHE A 119 17.49 -20.11 -11.38
N TRP A 120 16.84 -21.24 -11.08
CA TRP A 120 17.46 -22.39 -10.42
C TRP A 120 18.68 -22.91 -11.19
N ASN A 121 18.53 -23.13 -12.49
CA ASN A 121 19.61 -23.63 -13.33
C ASN A 121 20.80 -22.65 -13.34
N LYS A 122 20.55 -21.34 -13.37
CA LYS A 122 21.63 -20.34 -13.26
C LYS A 122 22.39 -20.44 -11.94
N LEU A 123 21.68 -20.57 -10.83
CA LEU A 123 22.32 -20.75 -9.52
C LEU A 123 23.13 -22.06 -9.43
N LYS A 124 22.66 -23.14 -10.07
CA LYS A 124 23.35 -24.43 -10.15
C LYS A 124 24.60 -24.35 -11.06
N GLU A 125 24.47 -23.72 -12.23
CA GLU A 125 25.57 -23.51 -13.19
C GLU A 125 26.72 -22.70 -12.58
N ASP A 126 26.41 -21.69 -11.78
CA ASP A 126 27.39 -20.81 -11.13
C ASP A 126 27.87 -21.36 -9.74
N ASP A 127 27.60 -22.62 -9.41
CA ASP A 127 27.98 -23.31 -8.15
C ASP A 127 27.48 -22.61 -6.86
N TYR A 128 26.35 -21.91 -6.92
CA TYR A 128 25.75 -21.29 -5.73
C TYR A 128 24.75 -22.19 -5.00
N ILE A 129 24.37 -23.32 -5.59
CA ILE A 129 23.52 -24.35 -4.97
C ILE A 129 24.27 -25.67 -4.88
N TYR A 130 24.28 -26.28 -3.69
CA TYR A 130 24.87 -27.60 -3.44
C TYR A 130 23.94 -28.46 -2.60
N LYS A 131 24.06 -29.79 -2.66
CA LYS A 131 23.23 -30.72 -1.88
C LYS A 131 23.91 -31.00 -0.53
N ALA A 132 23.16 -30.92 0.56
CA ALA A 132 23.64 -31.23 1.91
C ALA A 132 22.55 -31.93 2.73
N SER A 133 22.96 -32.85 3.60
CA SER A 133 22.06 -33.43 4.61
C SER A 133 22.12 -32.60 5.88
N TYR A 134 20.94 -32.26 6.42
CA TYR A 134 20.81 -31.62 7.72
C TYR A 134 19.99 -32.54 8.62
N ALA A 135 20.51 -32.81 9.82
CA ALA A 135 19.82 -33.57 10.86
C ALA A 135 19.64 -32.68 12.09
N GLY A 136 18.44 -32.62 12.63
CA GLY A 136 18.15 -31.85 13.84
C GLY A 136 16.68 -31.91 14.25
N TRP A 137 16.36 -31.30 15.41
CA TRP A 137 14.97 -31.16 15.84
C TRP A 137 14.22 -30.16 14.96
N TYR A 138 13.03 -30.53 14.52
CA TYR A 138 12.18 -29.71 13.66
C TYR A 138 10.80 -29.54 14.30
N SER A 139 10.33 -28.30 14.38
CA SER A 139 8.95 -28.00 14.78
C SER A 139 8.10 -27.90 13.52
N VAL A 140 7.17 -28.83 13.34
CA VAL A 140 6.19 -28.78 12.23
C VAL A 140 5.34 -27.53 12.31
N ASN A 141 4.96 -27.12 13.53
CA ASN A 141 4.10 -25.95 13.76
C ASN A 141 4.84 -24.63 13.50
N ASP A 142 6.11 -24.56 13.85
CA ASP A 142 6.93 -23.35 13.64
C ASP A 142 7.60 -23.35 12.26
N GLU A 143 7.49 -24.46 11.52
CA GLU A 143 8.17 -24.74 10.26
C GLU A 143 9.69 -24.49 10.29
N ALA A 144 10.32 -24.69 11.45
CA ALA A 144 11.71 -24.35 11.68
C ALA A 144 12.48 -25.47 12.38
N PHE A 145 13.78 -25.56 12.06
CA PHE A 145 14.71 -26.32 12.87
C PHE A 145 14.93 -25.60 14.21
N VAL A 146 14.85 -26.35 15.29
CA VAL A 146 15.09 -25.90 16.65
C VAL A 146 16.46 -26.44 17.06
N PRO A 147 17.42 -25.57 17.46
CA PRO A 147 18.70 -26.03 17.97
C PRO A 147 18.52 -26.98 19.16
N ASP A 148 19.41 -27.96 19.34
CA ASP A 148 19.36 -28.87 20.49
C ASP A 148 19.28 -28.13 21.84
N THR A 149 19.93 -26.97 21.94
CA THR A 149 19.94 -26.10 23.13
C THR A 149 18.57 -25.46 23.42
N HIS A 150 17.65 -25.48 22.46
CA HIS A 150 16.33 -24.86 22.51
C HIS A 150 15.20 -25.90 22.54
N VAL A 151 15.51 -27.15 22.88
CA VAL A 151 14.54 -28.24 23.02
C VAL A 151 14.56 -28.77 24.46
N LYS A 152 13.38 -29.07 25.02
CA LYS A 152 13.25 -29.76 26.30
C LYS A 152 12.29 -30.94 26.21
N ASP A 153 12.44 -31.88 27.14
CA ASP A 153 11.43 -32.92 27.34
C ASP A 153 10.24 -32.35 28.14
N GLN A 154 9.04 -32.72 27.74
CA GLN A 154 7.79 -32.39 28.40
C GLN A 154 6.88 -33.63 28.42
N ASN A 155 6.33 -33.96 29.58
CA ASN A 155 5.32 -35.00 29.68
C ASN A 155 3.97 -34.45 29.21
N ARG A 156 3.35 -35.09 28.22
CA ARG A 156 1.96 -34.84 27.80
C ARG A 156 1.23 -36.18 27.79
N ASP A 157 0.16 -36.25 28.59
CA ASP A 157 -0.73 -37.42 28.67
C ASP A 157 -0.03 -38.76 28.95
N GLY A 158 1.08 -38.74 29.71
CA GLY A 158 1.83 -39.94 30.08
C GLY A 158 2.98 -40.30 29.12
N GLU A 159 3.13 -39.57 28.01
CA GLU A 159 4.22 -39.73 27.06
C GLU A 159 5.23 -38.57 27.17
N MET A 160 6.52 -38.90 27.12
CA MET A 160 7.60 -37.91 27.08
C MET A 160 7.81 -37.46 25.63
N VAL A 161 7.47 -36.20 25.35
CA VAL A 161 7.66 -35.57 24.04
C VAL A 161 8.72 -34.47 24.12
N LYS A 162 9.44 -34.24 23.03
CA LYS A 162 10.33 -33.07 22.92
C LYS A 162 9.54 -31.86 22.45
N VAL A 163 9.74 -30.71 23.09
CA VAL A 163 9.09 -29.44 22.72
C VAL A 163 10.10 -28.32 22.60
N SER A 164 9.82 -27.36 21.71
CA SER A 164 10.57 -26.11 21.62
C SER A 164 10.44 -25.33 22.92
N LEU A 165 11.57 -24.83 23.45
CA LEU A 165 11.59 -23.92 24.60
C LEU A 165 10.87 -22.60 24.30
N GLU A 166 10.86 -22.20 23.04
CA GLU A 166 10.39 -20.88 22.60
C GLU A 166 8.88 -20.87 22.34
N SER A 167 8.37 -21.88 21.63
CA SER A 167 6.95 -21.97 21.24
C SER A 167 6.14 -22.95 22.11
N GLY A 168 6.79 -23.89 22.80
CA GLY A 168 6.12 -24.99 23.48
C GLY A 168 5.49 -26.01 22.53
N HIS A 169 5.72 -25.90 21.22
CA HIS A 169 5.27 -26.86 20.23
C HIS A 169 6.16 -28.10 20.21
N THR A 170 5.58 -29.26 19.89
CA THR A 170 6.32 -30.52 19.74
C THR A 170 7.35 -30.42 18.62
N VAL A 171 8.53 -30.98 18.86
CA VAL A 171 9.61 -31.10 17.88
C VAL A 171 9.97 -32.55 17.65
N GLU A 172 10.36 -32.89 16.43
CA GLU A 172 10.75 -34.23 16.02
C GLU A 172 12.15 -34.22 15.39
N TRP A 173 12.94 -35.27 15.60
CA TRP A 173 14.25 -35.37 14.96
C TRP A 173 14.03 -35.70 13.49
N THR A 174 14.56 -34.88 12.60
CA THR A 174 14.43 -35.07 11.15
C THR A 174 15.79 -34.95 10.50
N GLU A 175 16.13 -35.93 9.65
CA GLU A 175 17.23 -35.83 8.71
C GLU A 175 16.66 -35.58 7.30
N GLU A 176 17.02 -34.44 6.72
CA GLU A 176 16.60 -34.07 5.37
C GLU A 176 17.82 -33.73 4.51
N THR A 177 17.97 -34.41 3.38
CA THR A 177 18.85 -33.95 2.31
C THR A 177 18.14 -32.87 1.51
N ASN A 178 18.70 -31.67 1.53
CA ASN A 178 18.18 -30.50 0.84
C ASN A 178 19.27 -29.85 -0.03
N TYR A 179 18.84 -29.09 -1.02
CA TYR A 179 19.70 -28.15 -1.72
C TYR A 179 19.86 -26.89 -0.89
N MET A 180 21.11 -26.48 -0.69
CA MET A 180 21.53 -25.32 0.08
C MET A 180 22.05 -24.24 -0.88
N PHE A 181 21.65 -23.00 -0.65
CA PHE A 181 22.21 -21.83 -1.30
C PHE A 181 23.33 -21.23 -0.45
N ARG A 182 24.45 -20.89 -1.10
CA ARG A 182 25.66 -20.30 -0.50
C ARG A 182 25.47 -18.85 -0.05
N LEU A 183 24.50 -18.57 0.82
CA LEU A 183 24.20 -17.22 1.32
C LEU A 183 25.39 -16.59 2.04
N SER A 184 26.18 -17.39 2.74
CA SER A 184 27.37 -16.95 3.47
C SER A 184 28.37 -16.21 2.57
N ALA A 185 28.49 -16.62 1.30
CA ALA A 185 29.39 -15.99 0.31
C ALA A 185 28.99 -14.55 -0.05
N PHE A 186 27.76 -14.12 0.23
CA PHE A 186 27.25 -12.79 -0.13
C PHE A 186 27.32 -11.77 1.00
N LYS A 187 27.78 -12.15 2.20
CA LYS A 187 27.78 -11.27 3.38
C LYS A 187 28.42 -9.90 3.10
N THR A 188 29.62 -9.86 2.52
CA THR A 188 30.33 -8.60 2.23
C THR A 188 29.62 -7.77 1.15
N HIS A 189 29.01 -8.41 0.17
CA HIS A 189 28.24 -7.73 -0.88
C HIS A 189 26.97 -7.10 -0.31
N LEU A 190 26.25 -7.83 0.55
CA LEU A 190 25.08 -7.33 1.27
C LEU A 190 25.43 -6.16 2.20
N GLN A 191 26.51 -6.28 2.97
CA GLN A 191 27.01 -5.19 3.81
C GLN A 191 27.29 -3.91 3.00
N ARG A 192 27.87 -4.05 1.79
CA ARG A 192 28.13 -2.90 0.91
C ARG A 192 26.84 -2.31 0.36
N TRP A 193 25.92 -3.15 -0.11
CA TRP A 193 24.64 -2.69 -0.64
C TRP A 193 23.78 -1.99 0.42
N LEU A 194 23.68 -2.55 1.63
CA LEU A 194 22.92 -1.99 2.76
C LEU A 194 23.49 -0.68 3.32
N LYS A 195 24.69 -0.26 2.92
CA LYS A 195 25.26 1.07 3.24
C LYS A 195 24.76 2.18 2.33
N SER A 196 24.01 1.86 1.28
CA SER A 196 23.46 2.87 0.36
C SER A 196 22.41 3.72 1.06
N ASP A 197 22.49 5.04 0.90
CA ASP A 197 21.53 5.97 1.50
C ASP A 197 20.15 5.82 0.86
N GLY A 198 19.10 5.88 1.69
CA GLY A 198 17.70 5.83 1.24
C GLY A 198 17.24 4.46 0.70
N LEU A 199 18.04 3.41 0.84
CA LEU A 199 17.72 2.08 0.32
C LEU A 199 16.44 1.50 0.92
N ILE A 200 16.25 1.65 2.23
CA ILE A 200 15.05 1.15 2.92
C ILE A 200 14.45 2.25 3.77
N THR A 201 13.18 2.56 3.49
CA THR A 201 12.40 3.54 4.24
C THR A 201 11.30 2.85 5.03
N PRO A 202 11.13 3.15 6.33
CA PRO A 202 11.99 3.99 7.18
C PRO A 202 13.38 3.39 7.51
N HIS A 203 14.36 4.25 7.77
CA HIS A 203 15.77 3.89 8.03
C HIS A 203 15.95 2.84 9.15
N LYS A 204 15.05 2.78 10.14
CA LYS A 204 15.12 1.77 11.21
C LYS A 204 15.14 0.34 10.68
N PHE A 205 14.44 0.06 9.57
CA PHE A 205 14.40 -1.26 8.97
C PHE A 205 15.68 -1.55 8.18
N GLN A 206 16.30 -0.52 7.58
CA GLN A 206 17.65 -0.63 7.03
C GLN A 206 18.65 -1.00 8.12
N LYS A 207 18.60 -0.31 9.26
CA LYS A 207 19.46 -0.55 10.41
C LYS A 207 19.31 -1.98 10.94
N GLN A 208 18.08 -2.47 11.05
CA GLN A 208 17.80 -3.86 11.43
C GLN A 208 18.52 -4.87 10.51
N LEU A 209 18.51 -4.65 9.20
CA LEU A 209 19.21 -5.54 8.26
C LEU A 209 20.73 -5.37 8.30
N GLN A 210 21.22 -4.12 8.45
CA GLN A 210 22.65 -3.86 8.63
C GLN A 210 23.18 -4.62 9.86
N ASP A 211 22.43 -4.62 10.95
CA ASP A 211 22.81 -5.32 12.18
C ASP A 211 22.81 -6.85 11.99
N MET A 212 21.90 -7.40 11.17
CA MET A 212 21.89 -8.84 10.83
C MET A 212 23.15 -9.31 10.09
N VAL A 213 23.83 -8.42 9.37
CA VAL A 213 25.04 -8.76 8.59
C VAL A 213 26.30 -8.10 9.13
N ALA A 214 26.25 -7.38 10.24
CA ALA A 214 27.37 -6.61 10.77
C ALA A 214 28.48 -7.48 11.38
N GLY A 215 29.74 -7.01 11.29
CA GLY A 215 30.89 -7.61 11.97
C GLY A 215 31.00 -9.12 11.78
N ASP A 216 31.10 -9.84 12.90
CA ASP A 216 31.21 -11.30 12.95
C ASP A 216 29.86 -12.04 12.98
N ALA A 217 28.74 -11.34 12.76
CA ALA A 217 27.41 -11.96 12.75
C ALA A 217 27.36 -13.14 11.76
N TYR A 218 26.96 -14.31 12.25
CA TYR A 218 26.94 -15.52 11.43
C TYR A 218 25.80 -15.45 10.41
N LEU A 219 26.13 -15.54 9.12
CA LEU A 219 25.18 -15.61 8.02
C LEU A 219 25.26 -17.01 7.40
N PRO A 220 24.43 -17.97 7.84
CA PRO A 220 24.48 -19.34 7.36
C PRO A 220 23.96 -19.46 5.93
N ASP A 221 24.42 -20.51 5.25
CA ASP A 221 23.78 -21.00 4.03
C ASP A 221 22.35 -21.47 4.31
N ILE A 222 21.46 -21.31 3.34
CA ILE A 222 20.02 -21.52 3.52
C ILE A 222 19.51 -22.64 2.64
N SER A 223 18.60 -23.46 3.16
CA SER A 223 17.94 -24.50 2.37
C SER A 223 16.94 -23.90 1.37
N VAL A 224 17.15 -24.18 0.09
CA VAL A 224 16.34 -23.72 -1.05
C VAL A 224 15.56 -24.85 -1.73
N SER A 225 15.56 -26.07 -1.17
CA SER A 225 14.61 -27.13 -1.52
C SER A 225 14.02 -27.82 -0.29
N ARG A 226 13.00 -28.64 -0.51
CA ARG A 226 12.43 -29.56 0.48
C ARG A 226 12.13 -30.90 -0.17
N PRO A 227 12.09 -32.02 0.59
CA PRO A 227 11.66 -33.30 0.06
C PRO A 227 10.24 -33.19 -0.50
N SER A 228 10.05 -33.66 -1.72
CA SER A 228 8.77 -33.51 -2.42
C SER A 228 7.65 -34.37 -1.85
N SER A 229 7.98 -35.44 -1.12
CA SER A 229 7.03 -36.22 -0.31
C SER A 229 6.35 -35.37 0.75
N ARG A 230 7.07 -34.38 1.29
CA ARG A 230 6.59 -33.44 2.29
C ARG A 230 5.93 -32.21 1.66
N VAL A 231 6.50 -31.69 0.57
CA VAL A 231 6.00 -30.51 -0.14
C VAL A 231 5.68 -30.86 -1.60
N HIS A 232 4.61 -31.63 -1.80
CA HIS A 232 4.19 -32.08 -3.13
C HIS A 232 3.54 -30.98 -3.99
N TRP A 233 3.04 -29.89 -3.40
CA TRP A 233 2.44 -28.75 -4.10
C TRP A 233 3.43 -27.58 -4.19
N ALA A 234 4.41 -27.74 -5.08
CA ALA A 234 5.49 -26.80 -5.34
C ALA A 234 6.12 -27.07 -6.70
N ILE A 235 6.98 -26.16 -7.16
CA ILE A 235 7.78 -26.33 -8.38
C ILE A 235 8.88 -27.37 -8.11
N ARG A 236 9.00 -28.39 -8.97
CA ARG A 236 10.06 -29.40 -8.86
C ARG A 236 11.42 -28.83 -9.17
N VAL A 237 12.44 -29.33 -8.46
CA VAL A 237 13.84 -29.03 -8.76
C VAL A 237 14.18 -29.61 -10.15
N PRO A 238 14.74 -28.81 -11.08
CA PRO A 238 15.24 -29.32 -12.35
C PRO A 238 16.23 -30.48 -12.15
N ASP A 239 15.97 -31.59 -12.85
CA ASP A 239 16.74 -32.84 -12.80
C ASP A 239 16.73 -33.61 -11.45
N ASP A 240 15.89 -33.23 -10.47
CA ASP A 240 15.70 -33.98 -9.21
C ASP A 240 14.24 -33.92 -8.74
N ASP A 241 13.41 -34.85 -9.23
CA ASP A 241 11.99 -34.94 -8.87
C ASP A 241 11.75 -35.31 -7.40
N THR A 242 12.78 -35.77 -6.68
CA THR A 242 12.66 -36.06 -5.24
C THR A 242 12.57 -34.78 -4.41
N GLN A 243 12.92 -33.62 -5.00
CA GLN A 243 13.00 -32.33 -4.34
C GLN A 243 12.04 -31.31 -4.98
N SER A 244 11.47 -30.47 -4.12
CA SER A 244 10.67 -29.31 -4.49
C SER A 244 11.42 -28.03 -4.14
N ILE A 245 11.38 -27.03 -5.02
CA ILE A 245 11.95 -25.71 -4.78
C ILE A 245 11.25 -25.05 -3.60
N TYR A 246 12.05 -24.46 -2.72
CA TYR A 246 11.56 -23.78 -1.54
C TYR A 246 10.77 -22.52 -1.89
N VAL A 247 9.66 -22.32 -1.17
CA VAL A 247 8.66 -21.28 -1.44
C VAL A 247 9.25 -19.87 -1.50
N TRP A 248 10.27 -19.51 -0.72
CA TRP A 248 10.86 -18.16 -0.83
C TRP A 248 11.69 -17.95 -2.09
N LEU A 249 12.36 -18.99 -2.61
CA LEU A 249 13.08 -18.87 -3.88
C LEU A 249 12.09 -18.75 -5.05
N ASP A 250 11.05 -19.58 -5.03
CA ASP A 250 9.91 -19.51 -5.95
C ASP A 250 9.25 -18.13 -5.91
N ALA A 251 8.74 -17.74 -4.75
CA ALA A 251 8.01 -16.50 -4.56
C ALA A 251 8.83 -15.27 -4.96
N LEU A 252 10.11 -15.14 -4.56
CA LEU A 252 10.91 -13.95 -4.87
C LEU A 252 11.17 -13.76 -6.37
N VAL A 253 11.19 -14.84 -7.16
CA VAL A 253 11.35 -14.78 -8.63
C VAL A 253 10.12 -14.16 -9.32
N ASN A 254 8.99 -13.98 -8.63
CA ASN A 254 7.79 -13.33 -9.19
C ASN A 254 8.11 -11.93 -9.75
N TYR A 255 9.00 -11.20 -9.07
CA TYR A 255 9.38 -9.84 -9.47
C TYR A 255 10.11 -9.81 -10.81
N LEU A 256 10.94 -10.83 -11.07
CA LEU A 256 11.59 -11.00 -12.39
C LEU A 256 10.59 -11.46 -13.45
N THR A 257 9.66 -12.33 -13.06
CA THR A 257 8.60 -12.84 -13.95
C THR A 257 7.76 -11.69 -14.49
N ALA A 258 7.34 -10.76 -13.63
CA ALA A 258 6.64 -9.54 -14.02
C ALA A 258 7.49 -8.65 -14.94
N GLY A 259 8.82 -8.64 -14.74
CA GLY A 259 9.78 -7.94 -15.60
C GLY A 259 10.09 -8.61 -16.95
N GLY A 260 9.47 -9.77 -17.26
CA GLY A 260 9.65 -10.50 -18.52
C GLY A 260 10.68 -11.63 -18.50
N TYR A 261 11.33 -11.88 -17.36
CA TYR A 261 12.31 -12.96 -17.19
C TYR A 261 11.69 -14.36 -17.46
N PRO A 262 12.44 -15.31 -18.06
CA PRO A 262 13.84 -15.25 -18.44
C PRO A 262 14.10 -14.70 -19.85
N ARG A 263 13.08 -14.18 -20.55
CA ARG A 263 13.24 -13.68 -21.91
C ARG A 263 13.89 -12.29 -21.91
N PRO A 264 15.06 -12.10 -22.56
CA PRO A 264 15.64 -10.78 -22.74
C PRO A 264 14.92 -9.99 -23.86
N PRO A 265 14.94 -8.65 -23.82
CA PRO A 265 15.37 -7.84 -22.68
C PRO A 265 14.32 -7.88 -21.55
N ALA A 266 14.77 -7.78 -20.30
CA ALA A 266 13.92 -7.55 -19.13
C ALA A 266 14.01 -6.05 -18.72
N PRO A 267 13.45 -5.12 -19.52
CA PRO A 267 13.74 -3.69 -19.43
C PRO A 267 13.26 -3.04 -18.13
N LEU A 268 12.41 -3.73 -17.38
CA LEU A 268 11.80 -3.23 -16.15
C LEU A 268 12.65 -3.51 -14.91
N HIS A 269 13.64 -4.41 -14.98
CA HIS A 269 14.46 -4.75 -13.82
C HIS A 269 15.65 -3.78 -13.64
N PRO A 270 16.00 -3.39 -12.39
CA PRO A 270 15.34 -3.71 -11.13
C PRO A 270 14.11 -2.82 -10.86
N PRO A 271 13.13 -3.29 -10.06
CA PRO A 271 12.06 -2.44 -9.53
C PRO A 271 12.59 -1.16 -8.89
N ASP A 272 11.90 -0.06 -9.15
CA ASP A 272 12.12 1.22 -8.48
C ASP A 272 11.75 1.14 -7.00
N LEU A 273 10.67 0.44 -6.67
CA LEU A 273 10.18 0.33 -5.30
C LEU A 273 9.52 -1.02 -5.01
N HIS A 274 10.00 -1.72 -3.98
CA HIS A 274 9.27 -2.82 -3.34
C HIS A 274 8.52 -2.31 -2.12
N VAL A 275 7.20 -2.45 -2.08
CA VAL A 275 6.39 -2.19 -0.89
C VAL A 275 6.17 -3.51 -0.15
N LEU A 276 6.45 -3.56 1.15
CA LEU A 276 6.28 -4.78 1.96
C LEU A 276 6.02 -4.52 3.45
N GLY A 277 5.47 -5.52 4.12
CA GLY A 277 5.35 -5.55 5.57
C GLY A 277 6.65 -5.99 6.26
N LYS A 278 6.88 -5.51 7.48
CA LYS A 278 8.10 -5.79 8.27
C LYS A 278 8.41 -7.27 8.51
N ASP A 279 7.41 -8.14 8.45
CA ASP A 279 7.53 -9.60 8.63
C ASP A 279 8.35 -10.28 7.55
N ILE A 280 8.38 -9.73 6.35
CA ILE A 280 9.10 -10.30 5.20
C ILE A 280 10.36 -9.53 4.82
N LEU A 281 10.78 -8.59 5.66
CA LEU A 281 11.94 -7.72 5.43
C LEU A 281 13.23 -8.51 5.20
N LYS A 282 13.48 -9.56 5.99
CA LYS A 282 14.69 -10.40 5.83
C LYS A 282 14.74 -11.07 4.46
N PHE A 283 13.62 -11.57 3.95
CA PHE A 283 13.59 -12.23 2.65
C PHE A 283 13.90 -11.24 1.52
N HIS A 284 13.41 -10.01 1.61
CA HIS A 284 13.58 -9.00 0.56
C HIS A 284 14.87 -8.18 0.67
N GLY A 285 15.45 -8.09 1.86
CA GLY A 285 16.65 -7.31 2.11
C GLY A 285 17.92 -8.12 2.37
N ILE A 286 17.83 -9.45 2.48
CA ILE A 286 18.99 -10.35 2.61
C ILE A 286 18.96 -11.41 1.52
N TYR A 287 17.89 -12.22 1.45
CA TYR A 287 17.88 -13.37 0.54
C TYR A 287 17.74 -12.92 -0.91
N TRP A 288 16.79 -12.03 -1.18
CA TRP A 288 16.53 -11.57 -2.54
C TRP A 288 17.72 -10.87 -3.19
N PRO A 289 18.40 -9.90 -2.53
CA PRO A 289 19.60 -9.28 -3.08
C PRO A 289 20.73 -10.31 -3.28
N ALA A 290 20.91 -11.28 -2.38
CA ALA A 290 21.92 -12.32 -2.53
C ALA A 290 21.62 -13.24 -3.73
N PHE A 291 20.37 -13.65 -3.92
CA PHE A 291 19.94 -14.43 -5.08
C PHE A 291 20.18 -13.66 -6.40
N LEU A 292 19.85 -12.37 -6.43
CA LEU A 292 20.12 -11.52 -7.60
C LEU A 292 21.62 -11.36 -7.86
N MET A 293 22.42 -11.09 -6.82
CA MET A 293 23.87 -10.98 -6.94
C MET A 293 24.51 -12.27 -7.45
N ALA A 294 23.99 -13.44 -7.04
CA ALA A 294 24.47 -14.75 -7.51
C ALA A 294 24.34 -14.90 -9.02
N ILE A 295 23.22 -14.46 -9.61
CA ILE A 295 23.04 -14.47 -11.07
C ILE A 295 23.57 -13.21 -11.76
N LYS A 296 24.35 -12.37 -11.04
CA LYS A 296 24.96 -11.11 -11.52
C LYS A 296 23.95 -10.04 -11.93
N TRP A 297 22.79 -10.02 -11.27
CA TRP A 297 21.74 -9.01 -11.44
C TRP A 297 21.77 -7.96 -10.33
N HIS A 298 21.23 -6.77 -10.62
CA HIS A 298 21.19 -5.68 -9.66
C HIS A 298 20.11 -5.91 -8.59
N PRO A 299 20.43 -5.71 -7.30
CA PRO A 299 19.41 -5.66 -6.26
C PRO A 299 18.35 -4.56 -6.49
N PRO A 300 17.23 -4.59 -5.75
CA PRO A 300 16.21 -3.55 -5.81
C PRO A 300 16.76 -2.15 -5.51
N ARG A 301 16.20 -1.12 -6.16
CA ARG A 301 16.62 0.28 -5.96
C ARG A 301 16.19 0.82 -4.60
N ALA A 302 14.97 0.50 -4.17
CA ALA A 302 14.44 0.91 -2.87
C ALA A 302 13.42 -0.10 -2.32
N ILE A 303 13.30 -0.14 -1.00
CA ILE A 303 12.32 -0.91 -0.25
C ILE A 303 11.53 0.02 0.68
N LEU A 304 10.22 0.07 0.52
CA LEU A 304 9.29 0.69 1.46
C LEU A 304 8.75 -0.39 2.40
N CYS A 305 9.19 -0.35 3.66
CA CYS A 305 8.79 -1.30 4.68
C CYS A 305 7.83 -0.65 5.67
N HIS A 306 6.68 -1.28 5.91
CA HIS A 306 5.65 -0.77 6.82
C HIS A 306 5.38 -1.70 8.02
N GLY A 307 4.86 -1.12 9.11
CA GLY A 307 4.32 -1.83 10.26
C GLY A 307 3.04 -2.62 9.95
N HIS A 308 2.47 -3.27 10.96
CA HIS A 308 1.24 -4.05 10.83
C HIS A 308 0.02 -3.28 11.34
N TRP A 309 -1.14 -3.60 10.76
CA TRP A 309 -2.42 -3.33 11.40
C TRP A 309 -2.70 -4.35 12.50
N THR A 310 -2.97 -3.86 13.70
CA THR A 310 -3.49 -4.63 14.84
C THR A 310 -4.97 -4.33 15.02
N VAL A 311 -5.69 -5.17 15.77
CA VAL A 311 -7.10 -4.98 16.11
C VAL A 311 -7.20 -4.98 17.62
N ASP A 312 -7.68 -3.86 18.17
CA ASP A 312 -7.77 -3.60 19.61
C ASP A 312 -6.47 -3.92 20.39
N GLY A 313 -5.32 -3.58 19.79
CA GLY A 313 -3.98 -3.76 20.35
C GLY A 313 -3.37 -5.15 20.14
N ALA A 314 -4.12 -6.10 19.57
CA ALA A 314 -3.64 -7.46 19.30
C ALA A 314 -3.32 -7.69 17.82
N LYS A 315 -2.30 -8.52 17.53
CA LYS A 315 -2.00 -8.96 16.17
C LYS A 315 -3.20 -9.72 15.59
N MET A 316 -3.55 -9.46 14.33
CA MET A 316 -4.59 -10.24 13.66
C MET A 316 -4.15 -11.70 13.52
N SER A 317 -5.02 -12.62 13.94
CA SER A 317 -4.84 -14.05 13.73
C SER A 317 -6.18 -14.76 13.64
N LYS A 318 -6.21 -15.86 12.86
CA LYS A 318 -7.40 -16.72 12.77
C LYS A 318 -7.74 -17.37 14.12
N SER A 319 -6.74 -17.72 14.94
CA SER A 319 -6.96 -18.36 16.24
C SER A 319 -7.63 -17.41 17.24
N LEU A 320 -7.34 -16.11 17.16
CA LEU A 320 -7.97 -15.09 18.00
C LEU A 320 -9.32 -14.58 17.44
N HIS A 321 -9.74 -15.06 16.26
CA HIS A 321 -10.99 -14.66 15.60
C HIS A 321 -11.14 -13.13 15.44
N ASN A 322 -10.01 -12.40 15.32
CA ASN A 322 -9.96 -10.94 15.24
C ASN A 322 -9.51 -10.44 13.85
N VAL A 323 -9.59 -11.27 12.82
CA VAL A 323 -9.24 -10.88 11.44
C VAL A 323 -10.34 -9.96 10.90
N VAL A 324 -9.95 -8.78 10.44
CA VAL A 324 -10.89 -7.83 9.83
C VAL A 324 -10.89 -8.02 8.32
N SER A 325 -12.05 -8.42 7.79
CA SER A 325 -12.33 -8.41 6.36
C SER A 325 -12.61 -6.96 5.92
N PRO A 326 -11.96 -6.46 4.86
CA PRO A 326 -12.29 -5.15 4.31
C PRO A 326 -13.75 -5.06 3.83
N ARG A 327 -14.35 -6.18 3.41
CA ARG A 327 -15.73 -6.20 2.89
C ARG A 327 -16.79 -5.99 3.97
N ASP A 328 -16.42 -6.18 5.23
CA ASP A 328 -17.32 -6.00 6.37
C ASP A 328 -17.34 -4.53 6.84
N SER A 329 -16.59 -3.65 6.15
CA SER A 329 -16.49 -2.24 6.52
C SER A 329 -17.75 -1.46 6.12
N GLU A 330 -18.33 -0.75 7.10
CA GLU A 330 -19.54 0.06 6.90
C GLU A 330 -19.28 1.39 6.16
N VAL A 331 -18.01 1.76 5.95
CA VAL A 331 -17.63 3.06 5.37
C VAL A 331 -17.38 3.04 3.86
N GLY A 332 -17.58 1.88 3.22
CA GLY A 332 -17.28 1.68 1.81
C GLY A 332 -15.79 1.72 1.48
N SER A 333 -15.47 1.50 0.21
CA SER A 333 -14.09 1.40 -0.29
C SER A 333 -13.29 2.68 -0.01
N GLU A 334 -13.75 3.83 -0.50
CA GLU A 334 -13.05 5.12 -0.36
C GLU A 334 -12.88 5.56 1.09
N GLY A 335 -13.88 5.28 1.96
CA GLY A 335 -13.77 5.56 3.38
C GLY A 335 -12.69 4.74 4.06
N LEU A 336 -12.62 3.43 3.78
CA LEU A 336 -11.58 2.58 4.35
C LEU A 336 -10.21 2.89 3.75
N ARG A 337 -10.11 3.21 2.45
CA ARG A 337 -8.87 3.69 1.80
C ARG A 337 -8.31 4.91 2.53
N TYR A 338 -9.17 5.92 2.72
CA TYR A 338 -8.82 7.14 3.44
C TYR A 338 -8.25 6.81 4.83
N PHE A 339 -9.00 6.06 5.63
CA PHE A 339 -8.59 5.72 6.99
C PHE A 339 -7.26 4.97 7.05
N LEU A 340 -7.07 3.95 6.19
CA LEU A 340 -5.86 3.14 6.24
C LEU A 340 -4.61 3.95 5.85
N LEU A 341 -4.75 4.91 4.92
CA LEU A 341 -3.65 5.76 4.49
C LEU A 341 -3.44 6.99 5.39
N SER A 342 -4.48 7.47 6.08
CA SER A 342 -4.41 8.63 6.96
C SER A 342 -3.96 8.31 8.38
N GLU A 343 -4.15 7.08 8.87
CA GLU A 343 -3.89 6.74 10.28
C GLU A 343 -2.61 5.91 10.49
N HIS A 344 -2.06 5.29 9.45
CA HIS A 344 -0.88 4.44 9.59
C HIS A 344 0.41 5.23 9.37
N THR A 345 1.35 5.10 10.31
CA THR A 345 2.72 5.58 10.15
C THR A 345 3.63 4.41 9.76
N LEU A 346 4.48 4.57 8.75
CA LEU A 346 5.28 3.44 8.24
C LEU A 346 6.16 2.76 9.30
N HIS A 347 6.62 3.52 10.31
CA HIS A 347 7.60 3.06 11.29
C HIS A 347 7.02 2.26 12.46
N SER A 348 5.70 2.27 12.69
CA SER A 348 5.09 1.58 13.83
C SER A 348 3.84 0.82 13.40
N ASP A 349 3.36 -0.07 14.26
CA ASP A 349 2.09 -0.74 14.05
C ASP A 349 0.95 0.25 14.32
N ALA A 350 -0.14 0.11 13.56
CA ALA A 350 -1.33 0.93 13.70
C ALA A 350 -2.50 0.08 14.21
N ASN A 351 -3.36 0.67 15.04
CA ASN A 351 -4.51 -0.04 15.59
C ASN A 351 -5.79 0.27 14.82
N TYR A 352 -6.46 -0.79 14.36
CA TYR A 352 -7.79 -0.73 13.78
C TYR A 352 -8.86 -0.74 14.89
N SER A 353 -9.85 0.13 14.74
CA SER A 353 -11.06 0.15 15.56
C SER A 353 -12.21 0.68 14.70
N THR A 354 -13.33 -0.03 14.66
CA THR A 354 -14.53 0.40 13.90
C THR A 354 -15.03 1.77 14.34
N THR A 355 -14.99 2.06 15.64
CA THR A 355 -15.37 3.38 16.18
C THR A 355 -14.44 4.47 15.66
N LYS A 356 -13.12 4.22 15.67
CA LYS A 356 -12.14 5.19 15.16
C LYS A 356 -12.32 5.41 13.67
N LEU A 357 -12.50 4.32 12.90
CA LEU A 357 -12.78 4.35 11.47
C LEU A 357 -13.95 5.27 11.13
N ILE A 358 -15.12 5.01 11.72
CA ILE A 358 -16.34 5.76 11.43
C ILE A 358 -16.18 7.24 11.83
N ASN A 359 -15.59 7.51 13.00
CA ASN A 359 -15.38 8.88 13.46
C ASN A 359 -14.43 9.67 12.53
N THR A 360 -13.29 9.08 12.16
CA THR A 360 -12.31 9.70 11.28
C THR A 360 -12.92 10.01 9.91
N VAL A 361 -13.58 9.04 9.26
CA VAL A 361 -14.15 9.28 7.92
C VAL A 361 -15.32 10.27 7.95
N ASN A 362 -16.16 10.24 8.98
CA ASN A 362 -17.26 11.20 9.10
C ASN A 362 -16.74 12.62 9.31
N ALA A 363 -15.80 12.81 10.24
CA ALA A 363 -15.26 14.13 10.53
C ALA A 363 -14.56 14.75 9.31
N SER A 364 -13.75 13.95 8.61
CA SER A 364 -12.98 14.45 7.47
C SER A 364 -13.78 14.49 6.16
N LEU A 365 -14.38 13.37 5.75
CA LEU A 365 -14.98 13.24 4.42
C LEU A 365 -16.41 13.79 4.37
N ALA A 366 -17.24 13.55 5.40
CA ALA A 366 -18.60 14.08 5.43
C ALA A 366 -18.62 15.54 5.92
N ASP A 367 -18.11 15.79 7.12
CA ASP A 367 -18.36 17.04 7.85
C ASP A 367 -17.44 18.19 7.39
N THR A 368 -16.22 17.88 6.97
CA THR A 368 -15.24 18.89 6.56
C THR A 368 -15.24 19.09 5.05
N LEU A 369 -14.89 18.04 4.28
CA LEU A 369 -14.81 18.12 2.83
C LEU A 369 -16.19 18.16 2.17
N GLY A 370 -17.03 17.13 2.41
CA GLY A 370 -18.32 16.98 1.76
C GLY A 370 -19.29 18.13 2.06
N ASN A 371 -19.34 18.58 3.31
CA ASN A 371 -20.17 19.71 3.73
C ASN A 371 -19.77 21.01 3.02
N LEU A 372 -18.47 21.33 2.95
CA LEU A 372 -18.00 22.56 2.30
C LEU A 372 -18.39 22.59 0.82
N VAL A 373 -18.20 21.47 0.11
CA VAL A 373 -18.59 21.34 -1.30
C VAL A 373 -20.09 21.51 -1.48
N SER A 374 -20.90 20.88 -0.62
CA SER A 374 -22.36 20.99 -0.65
C SER A 374 -22.82 22.43 -0.41
N ARG A 375 -22.22 23.14 0.55
CA ARG A 375 -22.57 24.53 0.90
C ARG A 375 -22.23 25.48 -0.24
N CYS A 376 -21.01 25.46 -0.77
CA CYS A 376 -20.59 26.43 -1.78
C CYS A 376 -21.21 26.17 -3.17
N SER A 377 -21.46 24.90 -3.52
CA SER A 377 -22.04 24.54 -4.82
C SER A 377 -23.56 24.42 -4.82
N GLY A 378 -24.20 24.48 -3.66
CA GLY A 378 -25.63 24.29 -3.50
C GLY A 378 -26.45 25.48 -4.04
N PRO A 379 -27.66 25.24 -4.56
CA PRO A 379 -28.48 26.28 -5.19
C PRO A 379 -28.92 27.41 -4.23
N ALA A 380 -28.84 27.18 -2.91
CA ALA A 380 -29.14 28.21 -1.92
C ALA A 380 -28.15 29.38 -1.96
N LEU A 381 -26.86 29.10 -2.20
CA LEU A 381 -25.80 30.10 -2.31
C LEU A 381 -25.38 30.35 -3.76
N ASN A 382 -25.36 29.30 -4.58
CA ASN A 382 -24.98 29.34 -5.97
C ASN A 382 -26.12 28.83 -6.89
N PRO A 383 -27.21 29.60 -7.05
CA PRO A 383 -28.37 29.18 -7.84
C PRO A 383 -28.05 29.08 -9.34
N ARG A 384 -27.04 29.80 -9.82
CA ARG A 384 -26.61 29.76 -11.22
C ARG A 384 -25.79 28.53 -11.55
N GLY A 385 -25.27 27.82 -10.54
CA GLY A 385 -24.39 26.67 -10.74
C GLY A 385 -23.13 27.09 -11.49
N GLU A 386 -22.47 28.13 -11.02
CA GLU A 386 -21.29 28.70 -11.66
C GLU A 386 -20.09 28.74 -10.69
N LEU A 387 -18.88 28.59 -11.22
CA LEU A 387 -17.67 29.08 -10.60
C LEU A 387 -17.53 30.56 -10.99
N PRO A 388 -17.67 31.50 -10.04
CA PRO A 388 -17.52 32.92 -10.34
C PRO A 388 -16.09 33.24 -10.82
N PRO A 389 -15.87 34.34 -11.53
CA PRO A 389 -14.54 34.74 -11.96
C PRO A 389 -13.64 35.05 -10.75
N PRO A 390 -12.30 34.91 -10.88
CA PRO A 390 -11.38 35.23 -9.80
C PRO A 390 -11.44 36.72 -9.41
N PRO A 391 -11.32 37.04 -8.11
CA PRO A 391 -11.27 38.43 -7.67
C PRO A 391 -10.04 39.15 -8.27
N PRO A 392 -10.15 40.46 -8.59
CA PRO A 392 -9.01 41.23 -9.08
C PRO A 392 -7.80 41.25 -8.13
N ALA A 393 -8.08 41.19 -6.83
CA ALA A 393 -7.11 41.02 -5.77
C ALA A 393 -7.76 40.22 -4.63
N PRO A 394 -7.02 39.33 -3.95
CA PRO A 394 -7.49 38.63 -2.76
C PRO A 394 -8.10 39.57 -1.70
N PRO A 395 -9.34 39.32 -1.22
CA PRO A 395 -9.89 40.03 -0.08
C PRO A 395 -9.02 39.83 1.16
N ALA A 396 -8.83 40.89 1.97
CA ALA A 396 -7.98 40.82 3.16
C ALA A 396 -8.36 39.67 4.13
N PRO A 397 -9.64 39.38 4.41
CA PRO A 397 -10.02 38.25 5.27
C PRO A 397 -9.65 36.87 4.70
N ALA A 398 -9.50 36.75 3.37
CA ALA A 398 -9.14 35.49 2.73
C ALA A 398 -7.63 35.23 2.73
N ARG A 399 -6.80 36.21 3.14
CA ARG A 399 -5.35 36.12 3.03
C ARG A 399 -4.74 34.90 3.74
N PRO A 400 -5.12 34.57 5.00
CA PRO A 400 -4.57 33.40 5.68
C PRO A 400 -4.87 32.09 4.94
N LEU A 401 -6.10 31.95 4.40
CA LEU A 401 -6.49 30.79 3.62
C LEU A 401 -5.69 30.70 2.32
N ILE A 402 -5.59 31.82 1.59
CA ILE A 402 -4.86 31.87 0.32
C ILE A 402 -3.38 31.52 0.51
N ASP A 403 -2.73 32.04 1.56
CA ASP A 403 -1.33 31.70 1.85
C ASP A 403 -1.18 30.21 2.17
N ALA A 404 -2.11 29.63 2.96
CA ALA A 404 -2.10 28.20 3.28
C ALA A 404 -2.33 27.32 2.05
N VAL A 405 -3.29 27.66 1.19
CA VAL A 405 -3.56 26.93 -0.06
C VAL A 405 -2.37 27.04 -1.00
N THR A 406 -1.75 28.22 -1.12
CA THR A 406 -0.58 28.46 -1.97
C THR A 406 0.63 27.60 -1.56
N ALA A 407 0.83 27.38 -0.26
CA ALA A 407 1.91 26.53 0.26
C ALA A 407 1.59 25.02 0.23
N LEU A 408 0.31 24.65 0.06
CA LEU A 408 -0.15 23.26 0.21
C LEU A 408 0.48 22.29 -0.79
N PRO A 409 0.59 22.58 -2.11
CA PRO A 409 1.23 21.68 -3.06
C PRO A 409 2.66 21.34 -2.65
N GLU A 410 3.51 22.32 -2.37
CA GLU A 410 4.91 22.05 -1.99
C GLU A 410 5.02 21.15 -0.74
N LYS A 411 4.21 21.45 0.29
CA LYS A 411 4.15 20.68 1.54
C LYS A 411 3.71 19.22 1.28
N CYS A 412 2.64 19.02 0.52
CA CYS A 412 2.13 17.69 0.19
C CYS A 412 3.05 16.91 -0.76
N HIS A 413 3.68 17.58 -1.73
CA HIS A 413 4.66 16.96 -2.62
C HIS A 413 5.81 16.36 -1.81
N HIS A 414 6.35 17.13 -0.84
CA HIS A 414 7.38 16.66 0.07
C HIS A 414 6.92 15.42 0.86
N PHE A 415 5.71 15.44 1.42
CA PHE A 415 5.20 14.30 2.18
C PHE A 415 4.98 13.05 1.33
N TYR A 416 4.37 13.18 0.15
CA TYR A 416 4.20 12.04 -0.77
C TYR A 416 5.54 11.48 -1.24
N SER A 417 6.50 12.34 -1.59
CA SER A 417 7.86 11.92 -2.00
C SER A 417 8.60 11.15 -0.89
N ASN A 418 8.19 11.33 0.36
CA ASN A 418 8.73 10.61 1.52
C ASN A 418 7.79 9.52 2.06
N TYR A 419 6.76 9.15 1.29
CA TYR A 419 5.75 8.13 1.64
C TYR A 419 4.96 8.45 2.94
N GLN A 420 4.86 9.74 3.31
CA GLN A 420 4.16 10.23 4.50
C GLN A 420 2.71 10.62 4.17
N PHE A 421 1.92 9.65 3.67
CA PHE A 421 0.53 9.88 3.23
C PHE A 421 -0.33 10.56 4.29
N TYR A 422 -0.23 10.11 5.55
CA TYR A 422 -0.96 10.69 6.68
C TYR A 422 -0.72 12.20 6.82
N LYS A 423 0.52 12.68 6.68
CA LYS A 423 0.83 14.11 6.78
C LYS A 423 0.31 14.92 5.60
N ALA A 424 0.29 14.32 4.40
CA ALA A 424 -0.32 14.94 3.24
C ALA A 424 -1.82 15.11 3.45
N VAL A 425 -2.50 14.08 3.97
CA VAL A 425 -3.92 14.13 4.34
C VAL A 425 -4.16 15.18 5.44
N ASP A 426 -3.39 15.15 6.53
CA ASP A 426 -3.52 16.11 7.64
C ASP A 426 -3.38 17.56 7.15
N SER A 427 -2.43 17.82 6.25
CA SER A 427 -2.23 19.16 5.69
C SER A 427 -3.41 19.62 4.83
N VAL A 428 -4.01 18.71 4.07
CA VAL A 428 -5.21 19.02 3.28
C VAL A 428 -6.40 19.29 4.20
N ILE A 429 -6.60 18.48 5.25
CA ILE A 429 -7.69 18.66 6.21
C ILE A 429 -7.53 19.96 7.00
N GLU A 430 -6.31 20.34 7.39
CA GLU A 430 -6.01 21.63 8.01
C GLU A 430 -6.45 22.81 7.12
N VAL A 431 -6.10 22.79 5.83
CA VAL A 431 -6.53 23.81 4.88
C VAL A 431 -8.05 23.81 4.69
N LEU A 432 -8.70 22.65 4.66
CA LEU A 432 -10.15 22.57 4.55
C LEU A 432 -10.86 23.09 5.81
N HIS A 433 -10.28 22.93 7.00
CA HIS A 433 -10.78 23.57 8.22
C HIS A 433 -10.67 25.10 8.14
N MET A 434 -9.55 25.62 7.65
CA MET A 434 -9.40 27.07 7.40
C MET A 434 -10.44 27.57 6.38
N ALA A 435 -10.70 26.80 5.33
CA ALA A 435 -11.71 27.14 4.33
C ALA A 435 -13.13 27.16 4.90
N ASN A 436 -13.47 26.17 5.75
CA ASN A 436 -14.75 26.16 6.46
C ASN A 436 -14.88 27.35 7.42
N LEU A 437 -13.81 27.70 8.15
CA LEU A 437 -13.79 28.85 9.06
C LEU A 437 -14.00 30.15 8.29
N TYR A 438 -13.24 30.38 7.21
CA TYR A 438 -13.42 31.52 6.32
C TYR A 438 -14.85 31.61 5.81
N PHE A 439 -15.40 30.50 5.29
CA PHE A 439 -16.77 30.46 4.77
C PHE A 439 -17.81 30.81 5.84
N GLU A 440 -17.60 30.37 7.08
CA GLU A 440 -18.51 30.65 8.19
C GLU A 440 -18.44 32.13 8.63
N GLU A 441 -17.25 32.68 8.79
CA GLU A 441 -17.03 34.07 9.20
C GLU A 441 -17.55 35.09 8.18
N GLN A 442 -17.44 34.78 6.88
CA GLN A 442 -17.92 35.66 5.82
C GLN A 442 -19.45 35.62 5.64
N LYS A 443 -20.15 34.65 6.26
CA LYS A 443 -21.61 34.53 6.25
C LYS A 443 -22.26 34.71 4.86
N PRO A 444 -21.88 33.93 3.83
CA PRO A 444 -22.37 34.09 2.46
C PRO A 444 -23.90 33.98 2.33
N TRP A 445 -24.57 33.28 3.26
CA TRP A 445 -26.05 33.19 3.31
C TRP A 445 -26.74 34.50 3.69
N GLU A 446 -26.05 35.41 4.39
CA GLU A 446 -26.54 36.77 4.64
C GLU A 446 -26.27 37.66 3.43
N LEU A 447 -25.07 37.58 2.85
CA LEU A 447 -24.68 38.34 1.65
C LEU A 447 -25.59 38.03 0.46
N ARG A 448 -25.97 36.75 0.26
CA ARG A 448 -26.86 36.32 -0.81
C ARG A 448 -28.21 37.03 -0.84
N LYS A 449 -28.68 37.56 0.30
CA LYS A 449 -29.96 38.27 0.43
C LYS A 449 -29.89 39.73 -0.04
N ARG A 450 -28.69 40.26 -0.30
CA ARG A 450 -28.42 41.66 -0.63
C ARG A 450 -27.74 41.75 -1.99
N ILE A 451 -28.41 42.35 -2.97
CA ILE A 451 -27.93 42.39 -4.36
C ILE A 451 -26.62 43.17 -4.49
N GLU A 452 -26.45 44.18 -3.66
CA GLU A 452 -25.26 45.03 -3.58
C GLU A 452 -24.01 44.27 -3.07
N CYS A 453 -24.19 43.15 -2.38
CA CYS A 453 -23.11 42.30 -1.87
C CYS A 453 -22.74 41.14 -2.81
N GLN A 454 -23.30 41.11 -4.04
CA GLN A 454 -23.10 39.98 -4.96
C GLN A 454 -21.61 39.73 -5.29
N LYS A 455 -20.82 40.79 -5.41
CA LYS A 455 -19.38 40.68 -5.68
C LYS A 455 -18.64 39.98 -4.55
N ASP A 456 -18.91 40.36 -3.29
CA ASP A 456 -18.27 39.74 -2.12
C ASP A 456 -18.65 38.25 -2.02
N LEU A 457 -19.92 37.91 -2.30
CA LEU A 457 -20.37 36.53 -2.40
C LEU A 457 -19.61 35.75 -3.49
N ASP A 458 -19.47 36.34 -4.68
CA ASP A 458 -18.76 35.72 -5.80
C ASP A 458 -17.29 35.46 -5.46
N ASP A 459 -16.62 36.42 -4.80
CA ASP A 459 -15.23 36.29 -4.34
C ASP A 459 -15.08 35.13 -3.31
N ILE A 460 -16.00 35.03 -2.33
CA ILE A 460 -16.02 33.95 -1.33
C ILE A 460 -16.21 32.60 -2.01
N LEU A 461 -17.18 32.48 -2.92
CA LEU A 461 -17.46 31.25 -3.63
C LEU A 461 -16.28 30.82 -4.50
N HIS A 462 -15.65 31.76 -5.21
CA HIS A 462 -14.48 31.49 -6.03
C HIS A 462 -13.32 30.92 -5.21
N ILE A 463 -12.91 31.61 -4.14
CA ILE A 463 -11.79 31.19 -3.28
C ILE A 463 -12.06 29.82 -2.65
N THR A 464 -13.31 29.58 -2.23
CA THR A 464 -13.72 28.29 -1.65
C THR A 464 -13.65 27.15 -2.66
N MET A 465 -14.18 27.35 -3.86
CA MET A 465 -14.18 26.33 -4.92
C MET A 465 -12.78 26.07 -5.46
N GLU A 466 -11.94 27.10 -5.57
CA GLU A 466 -10.55 26.95 -5.98
C GLU A 466 -9.74 26.19 -4.93
N THR A 467 -9.99 26.44 -3.64
CA THR A 467 -9.41 25.64 -2.54
C THR A 467 -9.83 24.17 -2.67
N LEU A 468 -11.12 23.91 -2.90
CA LEU A 468 -11.64 22.55 -3.09
C LEU A 468 -11.03 21.86 -4.32
N ARG A 469 -10.76 22.59 -5.41
CA ARG A 469 -10.08 22.07 -6.60
C ARG A 469 -8.66 21.62 -6.26
N VAL A 470 -7.87 22.47 -5.60
CA VAL A 470 -6.49 22.15 -5.19
C VAL A 470 -6.47 20.94 -4.26
N CYS A 471 -7.31 20.92 -3.21
CA CYS A 471 -7.43 19.79 -2.29
C CYS A 471 -7.87 18.51 -3.01
N GLY A 472 -8.84 18.62 -3.93
CA GLY A 472 -9.34 17.50 -4.74
C GLY A 472 -8.24 16.84 -5.57
N ILE A 473 -7.40 17.65 -6.22
CA ILE A 473 -6.26 17.15 -7.01
C ILE A 473 -5.25 16.42 -6.11
N ILE A 474 -4.88 17.02 -4.97
CA ILE A 474 -3.87 16.47 -4.04
C ILE A 474 -4.34 15.16 -3.39
N LEU A 475 -5.64 14.98 -3.19
CA LEU A 475 -6.23 13.78 -2.58
C LEU A 475 -6.43 12.60 -3.55
N GLN A 476 -6.21 12.77 -4.86
CA GLN A 476 -6.39 11.70 -5.85
C GLN A 476 -5.63 10.39 -5.55
N PRO A 477 -4.40 10.41 -4.97
CA PRO A 477 -3.72 9.17 -4.59
C PRO A 477 -4.38 8.41 -3.43
N ILE A 478 -5.16 9.10 -2.60
CA ILE A 478 -5.76 8.56 -1.37
C ILE A 478 -7.19 8.07 -1.63
N ILE A 479 -8.03 8.97 -2.15
CA ILE A 479 -9.47 8.78 -2.41
C ILE A 479 -9.80 9.10 -3.88
N PRO A 480 -9.32 8.27 -4.84
CA PRO A 480 -9.39 8.58 -6.26
C PRO A 480 -10.82 8.80 -6.77
N GLU A 481 -11.81 8.07 -6.29
CA GLU A 481 -13.18 8.21 -6.77
C GLU A 481 -13.87 9.44 -6.18
N LEU A 482 -13.65 9.72 -4.89
CA LEU A 482 -14.19 10.93 -4.27
C LEU A 482 -13.54 12.18 -4.86
N SER A 483 -12.23 12.18 -5.06
CA SER A 483 -11.52 13.27 -5.74
C SER A 483 -12.04 13.48 -7.16
N ALA A 484 -12.26 12.40 -7.93
CA ALA A 484 -12.84 12.51 -9.27
C ALA A 484 -14.25 13.12 -9.24
N LYS A 485 -15.13 12.65 -8.34
CA LYS A 485 -16.49 13.19 -8.17
C LYS A 485 -16.48 14.68 -7.77
N LEU A 486 -15.56 15.07 -6.90
CA LEU A 486 -15.38 16.47 -6.50
C LEU A 486 -14.96 17.33 -7.71
N LEU A 487 -13.95 16.89 -8.45
CA LEU A 487 -13.43 17.63 -9.60
C LEU A 487 -14.43 17.65 -10.76
N ASP A 488 -15.23 16.60 -10.95
CA ASP A 488 -16.36 16.56 -11.88
C ASP A 488 -17.44 17.57 -11.48
N LYS A 489 -17.78 17.64 -10.18
CA LYS A 489 -18.75 18.61 -9.66
C LYS A 489 -18.29 20.05 -9.95
N LEU A 490 -17.00 20.32 -9.81
CA LEU A 490 -16.38 21.62 -10.13
C LEU A 490 -16.11 21.80 -11.64
N SER A 491 -16.45 20.81 -12.47
CA SER A 491 -16.27 20.83 -13.93
C SER A 491 -14.82 21.09 -14.37
N VAL A 492 -13.87 20.58 -13.60
CA VAL A 492 -12.43 20.61 -13.93
C VAL A 492 -12.18 19.58 -15.03
N PRO A 493 -11.65 19.94 -16.20
CA PRO A 493 -11.33 18.98 -17.27
C PRO A 493 -10.39 17.86 -16.80
N LYS A 494 -10.45 16.66 -17.38
CA LYS A 494 -9.64 15.50 -16.91
C LYS A 494 -8.13 15.71 -17.10
N ASP A 495 -7.76 16.41 -18.16
CA ASP A 495 -6.40 16.84 -18.49
C ASP A 495 -5.90 17.99 -17.60
N GLU A 496 -6.80 18.67 -16.88
CA GLU A 496 -6.47 19.73 -15.92
C GLU A 496 -6.42 19.24 -14.45
N ARG A 497 -6.19 17.93 -14.22
CA ARG A 497 -6.16 17.31 -12.88
C ARG A 497 -4.79 16.78 -12.46
N THR A 498 -3.72 17.22 -13.12
CA THR A 498 -2.34 16.83 -12.79
C THR A 498 -1.78 17.63 -11.61
N TRP A 499 -0.63 17.24 -11.07
CA TRP A 499 0.03 17.98 -9.99
C TRP A 499 0.32 19.44 -10.36
N GLU A 500 0.77 19.68 -11.59
CA GLU A 500 1.02 21.05 -12.08
C GLU A 500 -0.22 21.94 -11.97
N HIS A 501 -1.43 21.36 -12.11
CA HIS A 501 -2.67 22.11 -12.01
C HIS A 501 -3.02 22.50 -10.56
N CYS A 502 -2.54 21.77 -9.54
CA CYS A 502 -2.71 22.22 -8.16
C CYS A 502 -1.70 23.32 -7.77
N GLU A 503 -0.64 23.53 -8.55
CA GLU A 503 0.33 24.63 -8.38
C GLU A 503 -0.10 25.92 -9.10
N LYS A 504 -1.01 25.81 -10.07
CA LYS A 504 -1.60 26.93 -10.82
C LYS A 504 -2.93 27.34 -10.20
N MET A 505 -2.88 28.09 -9.11
CA MET A 505 -4.09 28.68 -8.52
C MET A 505 -4.50 29.94 -9.29
N SER A 506 -5.80 30.17 -9.38
CA SER A 506 -6.40 31.31 -10.10
C SER A 506 -5.86 32.68 -9.68
N TRP A 507 -5.44 32.86 -8.42
CA TRP A 507 -4.85 34.11 -7.91
C TRP A 507 -3.35 34.26 -8.17
N LEU A 508 -2.69 33.24 -8.72
CA LEU A 508 -1.29 33.29 -9.16
C LEU A 508 -1.17 33.55 -10.67
N GLU A 509 -2.22 33.28 -11.44
CA GLU A 509 -2.23 33.48 -12.88
C GLU A 509 -2.42 34.95 -13.26
N THR A 510 -1.38 35.56 -13.82
CA THR A 510 -1.44 36.92 -14.37
C THR A 510 -1.99 36.90 -15.80
N GLY A 511 -3.07 37.64 -16.04
CA GLY A 511 -3.63 37.80 -17.40
C GLY A 511 -4.55 36.66 -17.88
N ALA A 512 -4.89 35.70 -17.02
CA ALA A 512 -5.91 34.70 -17.33
C ALA A 512 -7.27 35.36 -17.61
N ILE A 513 -7.96 34.89 -18.64
CA ILE A 513 -9.30 35.38 -18.97
C ILE A 513 -10.22 34.99 -17.82
N ARG A 514 -10.78 36.00 -17.15
CA ARG A 514 -11.63 35.87 -15.97
C ARG A 514 -13.04 35.46 -16.37
N GLU A 515 -13.17 34.28 -16.96
CA GLU A 515 -14.45 33.78 -17.42
C GLU A 515 -15.14 32.99 -16.30
N MET A 516 -16.44 33.25 -16.16
CA MET A 516 -17.32 32.41 -15.37
C MET A 516 -17.43 31.04 -16.05
N ARG A 517 -17.35 29.97 -15.25
CA ARG A 517 -17.51 28.59 -15.72
C ARG A 517 -18.75 27.99 -15.10
N HIS A 518 -19.50 27.18 -15.83
CA HIS A 518 -20.58 26.40 -15.23
C HIS A 518 -20.02 25.19 -14.48
N ILE A 519 -20.59 24.92 -13.30
CA ILE A 519 -20.35 23.70 -12.53
C ILE A 519 -21.53 22.74 -12.70
N GLN A 520 -21.35 21.46 -12.36
CA GLN A 520 -22.43 20.48 -12.49
C GLN A 520 -23.61 20.85 -11.59
N SER A 521 -24.83 20.85 -12.13
CA SER A 521 -26.05 21.21 -11.40
C SER A 521 -26.56 20.08 -10.49
N GLY A 522 -27.50 20.41 -9.59
CA GLY A 522 -28.20 19.43 -8.75
C GLY A 522 -27.60 19.20 -7.36
N LYS A 523 -28.37 18.46 -6.53
CA LYS A 523 -27.96 18.06 -5.18
C LYS A 523 -26.69 17.21 -5.27
N PHE A 524 -25.72 17.50 -4.41
CA PHE A 524 -24.42 16.83 -4.40
C PHE A 524 -24.08 16.37 -2.99
N VAL A 525 -23.81 15.08 -2.84
CA VAL A 525 -23.30 14.47 -1.61
C VAL A 525 -22.01 13.76 -1.99
N LEU A 526 -20.88 14.29 -1.52
CA LEU A 526 -19.58 13.69 -1.83
C LEU A 526 -19.40 12.37 -1.10
N PHE A 527 -19.64 12.37 0.21
CA PHE A 527 -19.53 11.21 1.08
C PHE A 527 -20.76 11.14 1.99
N GLN A 528 -21.40 9.98 2.02
CA GLN A 528 -22.57 9.75 2.87
C GLN A 528 -22.10 9.45 4.30
N ARG A 529 -22.53 10.28 5.26
CA ARG A 529 -22.22 10.05 6.67
C ARG A 529 -22.70 8.66 7.11
N VAL A 530 -21.84 7.95 7.82
CA VAL A 530 -22.12 6.61 8.39
C VAL A 530 -22.56 6.78 9.84
N TYR A 531 -23.67 6.13 10.21
CA TYR A 531 -24.23 6.21 11.56
C TYR A 531 -24.03 4.90 12.30
N THR A 532 -23.47 4.96 13.50
CA THR A 532 -23.34 3.79 14.37
C THR A 532 -24.71 3.38 14.92
N ASP A 533 -24.84 2.15 15.41
CA ASP A 533 -26.07 1.72 16.06
C ASP A 533 -26.41 2.50 17.34
N LYS A 534 -25.40 3.08 18.01
CA LYS A 534 -25.60 4.06 19.09
C LYS A 534 -26.28 5.32 18.55
N ASP A 535 -25.81 5.87 17.43
CA ASP A 535 -26.41 7.05 16.81
C ASP A 535 -27.85 6.79 16.35
N LYS A 536 -28.12 5.61 15.81
CA LYS A 536 -29.48 5.19 15.39
C LYS A 536 -30.43 5.07 16.59
N LYS A 537 -29.96 4.56 17.74
CA LYS A 537 -30.74 4.49 18.99
C LYS A 537 -31.03 5.89 19.55
N THR A 538 -30.03 6.75 19.65
CA THR A 538 -30.21 8.13 20.12
C THR A 538 -31.11 8.96 19.20
N ALA A 539 -31.05 8.74 17.88
CA ALA A 539 -31.95 9.37 16.92
C ALA A 539 -33.40 8.88 17.05
N LYS A 540 -33.61 7.59 17.37
CA LYS A 540 -34.94 7.03 17.68
C LYS A 540 -35.49 7.58 19.00
N GLU A 541 -34.67 7.71 20.04
CA GLU A 541 -35.07 8.29 21.33
C GLU A 541 -35.42 9.77 21.20
N LYS A 542 -34.66 10.55 20.41
CA LYS A 542 -35.00 11.95 20.12
C LYS A 542 -36.29 12.09 19.31
N LYS A 543 -36.58 11.17 18.38
CA LYS A 543 -37.84 11.15 17.62
C LYS A 543 -39.04 10.63 18.42
N ALA A 544 -38.81 9.92 19.52
CA ALA A 544 -39.86 9.47 20.44
C ALA A 544 -40.23 10.53 21.50
N ASN A 545 -39.38 11.54 21.67
CA ASN A 545 -39.55 12.66 22.60
C ASN A 545 -40.01 13.97 21.92
N VAL A 546 -40.38 13.90 20.64
CA VAL A 546 -41.05 14.96 19.84
C VAL A 546 -42.36 14.37 19.36
#